data_AF-R1G1G2-F1
#
_entry.id   AF-R1G1G2-F1
#
_cell.length_a   1.000
_cell.length_b   1.000
_cell.length_c   1.000
_cell.angle_alpha   90.00
_cell.angle_beta   90.00
_cell.angle_gamma   90.00
#
_symmetry.space_group_name_H-M   'P 1'
#
loop_
_entity.id
_entity.type
_entity.pdbx_description
1 polymer ?
#
loop_
_entity_poly.entity_id
_entity_poly.type
_entity_poly.pdbx_seq_one_letter_code
_entity_poly.pdbx_strand_id
1 'polypeptide(L)'
;MFYDAPSIHTVVLKPLASGAEYAYSVAGDDREFRFRMPPAAGEAYPLLFGLTADLGQTAASEASVSKLRRMMAGAPVHAGVVIIAGDLAYADGWHSRWDSFSRMLEPLAASHPVMTAGGNHEVSYGEAWIGYNARYPMPHRESNSRSNLWWSREVGPAHLTSLCSYCAYHPGSLQYEWLLRDMAQVNRTRTPWLIVTLHVPFYHSNSAHVDEAAGMRASMEGLLYAAGVDVVLAGHVHAFERTHPMHERRPNRCGPVHLNLGDGGNREGTTLPWLHPAPDWSAFREGSFGVGGLTLINATHAIFNWSRTACETQYAPDHIDLSPLCES
;
A
#
# COMPACT_ATOMS: atom_id res chain seq x y z
N MET A 1 -16.73 16.79 -22.92
CA MET A 1 -17.82 16.05 -22.24
C MET A 1 -17.40 15.91 -20.79
N PHE A 2 -18.18 16.42 -19.85
CA PHE A 2 -17.88 16.21 -18.42
C PHE A 2 -18.17 14.75 -18.06
N TYR A 3 -17.37 14.17 -17.17
CA TYR A 3 -17.63 12.83 -16.65
C TYR A 3 -18.62 12.93 -15.50
N ASP A 4 -19.73 12.21 -15.61
CA ASP A 4 -20.68 12.02 -14.52
C ASP A 4 -20.44 10.63 -13.92
N ALA A 5 -20.04 10.60 -12.65
CA ALA A 5 -19.87 9.34 -11.92
C ALA A 5 -21.23 8.64 -11.77
N PRO A 6 -21.28 7.30 -11.84
CA PRO A 6 -22.45 6.59 -11.35
C PRO A 6 -22.64 6.85 -9.85
N SER A 7 -23.83 6.58 -9.32
CA SER A 7 -24.07 6.65 -7.88
C SER A 7 -23.09 5.74 -7.12
N ILE A 8 -22.31 6.33 -6.22
CA ILE A 8 -21.39 5.60 -5.35
C ILE A 8 -22.06 5.41 -3.99
N HIS A 9 -22.12 4.16 -3.52
CA HIS A 9 -22.74 3.80 -2.25
C HIS A 9 -21.68 3.29 -1.27
N THR A 10 -21.81 3.66 0.00
CA THR A 10 -20.98 3.14 1.10
C THR A 10 -21.88 2.72 2.23
N VAL A 11 -21.74 1.48 2.67
CA VAL A 11 -22.49 0.92 3.81
C VAL A 11 -21.50 0.45 4.86
N VAL A 12 -21.68 0.93 6.09
CA VAL A 12 -20.85 0.56 7.24
C VAL A 12 -21.54 -0.53 8.03
N LEU A 13 -21.02 -1.76 7.98
CA LEU A 13 -21.55 -2.91 8.69
C LEU A 13 -20.98 -2.97 10.12
N LYS A 14 -21.82 -2.76 11.14
CA LYS A 14 -21.43 -2.80 12.56
C LYS A 14 -22.58 -3.36 13.42
N PRO A 15 -22.32 -4.24 14.41
CA PRO A 15 -21.05 -4.90 14.71
C PRO A 15 -20.81 -6.15 13.84
N LEU A 16 -19.54 -6.47 13.57
CA LEU A 16 -19.12 -7.74 12.95
C LEU A 16 -18.16 -8.48 13.89
N ALA A 17 -18.25 -9.81 13.90
CA ALA A 17 -17.38 -10.66 14.69
C ALA A 17 -16.00 -10.82 14.02
N SER A 18 -14.95 -10.69 14.82
CA SER A 18 -13.56 -10.90 14.41
C SER A 18 -13.35 -12.29 13.82
N GLY A 19 -12.66 -12.40 12.68
CA GLY A 19 -12.33 -13.69 12.05
C GLY A 19 -13.52 -14.44 11.41
N ALA A 20 -14.74 -13.93 11.55
CA ALA A 20 -15.94 -14.56 11.02
C ALA A 20 -16.09 -14.29 9.51
N GLU A 21 -16.71 -15.24 8.82
CA GLU A 21 -17.05 -15.14 7.41
C GLU A 21 -18.47 -14.62 7.24
N TYR A 22 -18.67 -13.73 6.28
CA TYR A 22 -19.95 -13.13 5.95
C TYR A 22 -20.22 -13.26 4.46
N ALA A 23 -21.45 -13.64 4.13
CA ALA A 23 -21.99 -13.48 2.78
C ALA A 23 -22.72 -12.14 2.68
N TYR A 24 -22.64 -11.48 1.52
CA TYR A 24 -23.37 -10.26 1.24
C TYR A 24 -23.78 -10.19 -0.23
N SER A 25 -24.86 -9.46 -0.50
CA SER A 25 -25.27 -9.06 -1.85
C SER A 25 -25.44 -7.55 -1.89
N VAL A 26 -25.30 -6.98 -3.09
CA VAL A 26 -25.53 -5.56 -3.32
C VAL A 26 -26.89 -5.42 -3.99
N ALA A 27 -27.71 -4.48 -3.51
CA ALA A 27 -29.03 -4.27 -4.11
C ALA A 27 -28.89 -3.94 -5.62
N GLY A 28 -29.55 -4.72 -6.47
CA GLY A 28 -29.44 -4.60 -7.93
C GLY A 28 -28.33 -5.46 -8.57
N ASP A 29 -27.58 -6.23 -7.78
CA ASP A 29 -26.64 -7.24 -8.25
C ASP A 29 -27.11 -8.64 -7.82
N ASP A 30 -27.28 -9.55 -8.77
CA ASP A 30 -27.76 -10.91 -8.52
C ASP A 30 -26.65 -11.84 -7.97
N ARG A 31 -25.41 -11.35 -7.83
CA ARG A 31 -24.28 -12.09 -7.30
C ARG A 31 -24.27 -12.08 -5.76
N GLU A 32 -23.91 -13.22 -5.17
CA GLU A 32 -23.53 -13.31 -3.75
C GLU A 32 -22.01 -13.27 -3.63
N PHE A 33 -21.51 -12.43 -2.73
CA PHE A 33 -20.10 -12.30 -2.39
C PHE A 33 -19.83 -12.79 -0.98
N ARG A 34 -18.57 -13.10 -0.68
CA ARG A 34 -18.14 -13.56 0.65
C ARG A 34 -16.82 -12.92 1.02
N PHE A 35 -16.72 -12.49 2.27
CA PHE A 35 -15.46 -12.02 2.84
C PHE A 35 -15.30 -12.54 4.28
N ARG A 36 -14.05 -12.59 4.74
CA ARG A 36 -13.72 -12.88 6.13
C ARG A 36 -13.25 -11.61 6.81
N MET A 37 -13.80 -11.33 8.00
CA MET A 37 -13.33 -10.22 8.82
C MET A 37 -11.89 -10.47 9.28
N PRO A 38 -10.97 -9.51 9.12
CA PRO A 38 -9.64 -9.61 9.72
C PRO A 38 -9.74 -9.77 11.25
N PRO A 39 -8.71 -10.35 11.90
CA PRO A 39 -8.67 -10.42 13.35
C PRO A 39 -8.75 -9.03 13.98
N ALA A 40 -9.52 -8.91 15.06
CA ALA A 40 -9.47 -7.75 15.94
C ALA A 40 -8.07 -7.59 16.54
N ALA A 41 -7.77 -6.39 17.01
CA ALA A 41 -6.47 -6.05 17.58
C ALA A 41 -6.07 -6.97 18.74
N GLY A 42 -4.84 -7.49 18.71
CA GLY A 42 -4.32 -8.44 19.68
C GLY A 42 -3.60 -9.62 19.02
N GLU A 43 -3.37 -10.67 19.80
CA GLU A 43 -2.64 -11.85 19.34
C GLU A 43 -3.41 -12.64 18.28
N ALA A 44 -2.95 -12.58 17.03
CA ALA A 44 -3.44 -13.37 15.91
C ALA A 44 -2.25 -13.69 15.00
N TYR A 45 -1.72 -14.89 15.13
CA TYR A 45 -0.56 -15.35 14.37
C TYR A 45 -0.78 -16.78 13.84
N PRO A 46 -0.16 -17.13 12.70
CA PRO A 46 0.42 -16.22 11.72
C PRO A 46 -0.63 -15.36 11.02
N LEU A 47 -0.31 -14.09 10.75
CA LEU A 47 -1.18 -13.13 10.04
C LEU A 47 -0.50 -12.64 8.76
N LEU A 48 -1.16 -12.80 7.62
CA LEU A 48 -0.67 -12.36 6.31
C LEU A 48 -1.31 -11.04 5.86
N PHE A 49 -0.48 -10.10 5.41
CA PHE A 49 -0.87 -8.91 4.65
C PHE A 49 -0.40 -9.02 3.20
N GLY A 50 -1.26 -8.63 2.25
CA GLY A 50 -0.90 -8.46 0.84
C GLY A 50 -0.51 -7.01 0.58
N LEU A 51 0.59 -6.76 -0.12
CA LEU A 51 1.17 -5.43 -0.28
C LEU A 51 1.42 -5.13 -1.77
N THR A 52 1.08 -3.93 -2.24
CA THR A 52 1.41 -3.41 -3.57
C THR A 52 1.26 -1.90 -3.58
N ALA A 53 1.55 -1.25 -4.70
CA ALA A 53 1.31 0.16 -4.98
C ALA A 53 1.29 0.35 -6.51
N ASP A 54 0.87 1.52 -7.00
CA ASP A 54 1.10 1.93 -8.39
C ASP A 54 0.55 0.91 -9.41
N LEU A 55 -0.68 0.44 -9.14
CA LEU A 55 -1.30 -0.65 -9.89
C LEU A 55 -1.64 -0.20 -11.30
N GLY A 56 -2.36 0.91 -11.47
CA GLY A 56 -2.97 1.25 -12.76
C GLY A 56 -3.91 0.15 -13.24
N GLN A 57 -4.02 -0.04 -14.56
CA GLN A 57 -5.00 -0.96 -15.14
C GLN A 57 -4.53 -1.56 -16.48
N THR A 58 -3.41 -2.26 -16.43
CA THR A 58 -2.80 -3.00 -17.53
C THR A 58 -2.91 -4.52 -17.30
N ALA A 59 -2.42 -5.32 -18.26
CA ALA A 59 -2.29 -6.76 -18.07
C ALA A 59 -1.34 -7.14 -16.90
N ALA A 60 -0.29 -6.33 -16.64
CA ALA A 60 0.57 -6.53 -15.48
C ALA A 60 -0.19 -6.24 -14.17
N SER A 61 -1.02 -5.19 -14.15
CA SER A 61 -1.91 -4.88 -13.02
C SER A 61 -2.87 -6.04 -12.71
N GLU A 62 -3.49 -6.63 -13.75
CA GLU A 62 -4.37 -7.80 -13.61
C GLU A 62 -3.63 -9.02 -13.05
N ALA A 63 -2.38 -9.25 -13.49
CA ALA A 63 -1.53 -10.31 -12.96
C ALA A 63 -1.20 -10.08 -11.48
N SER A 64 -0.90 -8.84 -11.09
CA SER A 64 -0.66 -8.41 -9.71
C SER A 64 -1.89 -8.59 -8.81
N VAL A 65 -3.07 -8.12 -9.24
CA VAL A 65 -4.34 -8.33 -8.53
C VAL A 65 -4.65 -9.82 -8.36
N SER A 66 -4.44 -10.61 -9.43
CA SER A 66 -4.67 -12.06 -9.40
C SER A 66 -3.72 -12.78 -8.45
N LYS A 67 -2.44 -12.35 -8.40
CA LYS A 67 -1.44 -12.90 -7.48
C LYS A 67 -1.78 -12.56 -6.03
N LEU A 68 -2.16 -11.32 -5.73
CA LEU A 68 -2.63 -10.91 -4.40
C LEU A 68 -3.87 -11.72 -3.96
N ARG A 69 -4.85 -11.89 -4.85
CA ARG A 69 -6.05 -12.69 -4.54
C ARG A 69 -5.70 -14.12 -4.15
N ARG A 70 -4.83 -14.77 -4.92
CA ARG A 70 -4.36 -16.14 -4.61
C ARG A 70 -3.55 -16.19 -3.32
N MET A 71 -2.69 -15.19 -3.09
CA MET A 71 -1.87 -15.09 -1.89
C MET A 71 -2.74 -14.98 -0.63
N MET A 72 -3.72 -14.07 -0.63
CA MET A 72 -4.62 -13.86 0.51
C MET A 72 -5.55 -15.05 0.74
N ALA A 73 -6.07 -15.66 -0.33
CA ALA A 73 -6.87 -16.89 -0.22
C ALA A 73 -6.05 -18.09 0.32
N GLY A 74 -4.73 -18.08 0.12
CA GLY A 74 -3.79 -19.07 0.64
C GLY A 74 -3.20 -18.71 2.01
N ALA A 75 -3.75 -17.74 2.74
CA ALA A 75 -3.25 -17.37 4.05
C ALA A 75 -3.21 -18.59 4.99
N PRO A 76 -2.12 -18.78 5.76
CA PRO A 76 -1.90 -20.02 6.52
C PRO A 76 -2.90 -20.22 7.66
N VAL A 77 -3.24 -19.13 8.39
CA VAL A 77 -4.21 -19.15 9.50
C VAL A 77 -5.09 -17.91 9.45
N HIS A 78 -4.49 -16.73 9.51
CA HIS A 78 -5.23 -15.46 9.44
C HIS A 78 -4.84 -14.66 8.20
N ALA A 79 -5.86 -14.17 7.50
CA ALA A 79 -5.74 -13.15 6.48
C ALA A 79 -6.01 -11.78 7.10
N GLY A 80 -5.10 -10.84 6.90
CA GLY A 80 -5.25 -9.44 7.27
C GLY A 80 -5.96 -8.68 6.17
N VAL A 81 -5.36 -7.57 5.75
CA VAL A 81 -5.85 -6.72 4.67
C VAL A 81 -4.85 -6.70 3.52
N VAL A 82 -5.31 -6.27 2.34
CA VAL A 82 -4.40 -5.82 1.28
C VAL A 82 -4.16 -4.32 1.44
N ILE A 83 -2.90 -3.89 1.36
CA ILE A 83 -2.51 -2.49 1.39
C ILE A 83 -2.01 -2.06 0.00
N ILE A 84 -2.59 -0.99 -0.56
CA ILE A 84 -2.16 -0.37 -1.80
C ILE A 84 -1.59 1.02 -1.49
N ALA A 85 -0.28 1.21 -1.65
CA ALA A 85 0.43 2.42 -1.20
C ALA A 85 0.35 3.60 -2.19
N GLY A 86 -0.84 3.91 -2.69
CA GLY A 86 -1.10 5.04 -3.60
C GLY A 86 -0.99 4.68 -5.08
N ASP A 87 -1.33 5.66 -5.91
CA ASP A 87 -1.41 5.58 -7.36
C ASP A 87 -2.26 4.40 -7.84
N LEU A 88 -3.57 4.56 -7.64
CA LEU A 88 -4.56 3.51 -7.83
C LEU A 88 -4.87 3.33 -9.32
N ALA A 89 -5.65 4.25 -9.88
CA ALA A 89 -6.29 4.05 -11.17
C ALA A 89 -5.50 4.58 -12.37
N TYR A 90 -4.55 5.51 -12.14
CA TYR A 90 -3.93 6.32 -13.20
C TYR A 90 -5.02 6.91 -14.12
N ALA A 91 -6.07 7.44 -13.48
CA ALA A 91 -7.19 8.06 -14.17
C ALA A 91 -6.76 9.37 -14.81
N ASP A 92 -5.94 10.15 -14.10
CA ASP A 92 -5.23 11.34 -14.60
C ASP A 92 -6.14 12.32 -15.34
N GLY A 93 -7.31 12.59 -14.74
CA GLY A 93 -8.35 13.44 -15.30
C GLY A 93 -9.33 12.73 -16.24
N TRP A 94 -9.05 11.48 -16.64
CA TRP A 94 -9.96 10.63 -17.41
C TRP A 94 -10.79 9.74 -16.47
N HIS A 95 -11.69 10.35 -15.72
CA HIS A 95 -12.37 9.70 -14.58
C HIS A 95 -13.11 8.38 -14.86
N SER A 96 -13.48 8.06 -16.11
CA SER A 96 -14.03 6.73 -16.47
C SER A 96 -13.05 5.59 -16.15
N ARG A 97 -11.75 5.89 -16.07
CA ARG A 97 -10.71 4.96 -15.64
C ARG A 97 -10.81 4.51 -14.19
N TRP A 98 -11.44 5.30 -13.32
CA TRP A 98 -11.75 4.85 -11.97
C TRP A 98 -12.76 3.70 -11.99
N ASP A 99 -13.70 3.68 -12.94
CA ASP A 99 -14.70 2.62 -13.06
C ASP A 99 -14.06 1.32 -13.58
N SER A 100 -13.25 1.39 -14.64
CA SER A 100 -12.55 0.22 -15.16
C SER A 100 -11.52 -0.34 -14.16
N PHE A 101 -10.79 0.54 -13.46
CA PHE A 101 -9.91 0.12 -12.36
C PHE A 101 -10.69 -0.63 -11.27
N SER A 102 -11.84 -0.11 -10.85
CA SER A 102 -12.65 -0.76 -9.80
C SER A 102 -13.16 -2.13 -10.25
N ARG A 103 -13.52 -2.30 -11.54
CA ARG A 103 -13.91 -3.61 -12.09
C ARG A 103 -12.75 -4.59 -12.14
N MET A 104 -11.55 -4.12 -12.50
CA MET A 104 -10.33 -4.93 -12.49
C MET A 104 -9.95 -5.37 -11.07
N LEU A 105 -10.13 -4.49 -10.07
CA LEU A 105 -9.83 -4.77 -8.66
C LEU A 105 -10.92 -5.62 -7.96
N GLU A 106 -12.16 -5.62 -8.46
CA GLU A 106 -13.33 -6.31 -7.87
C GLU A 106 -13.04 -7.76 -7.42
N PRO A 107 -12.39 -8.63 -8.22
CA PRO A 107 -12.16 -10.01 -7.81
C PRO A 107 -11.36 -10.15 -6.51
N LEU A 108 -10.50 -9.17 -6.20
CA LEU A 108 -9.77 -9.09 -4.93
C LEU A 108 -10.61 -8.37 -3.86
N ALA A 109 -11.05 -7.14 -4.16
CA ALA A 109 -11.68 -6.26 -3.17
C ALA A 109 -13.06 -6.71 -2.69
N ALA A 110 -13.77 -7.52 -3.48
CA ALA A 110 -15.06 -8.10 -3.06
C ALA A 110 -14.91 -9.25 -2.05
N SER A 111 -13.71 -9.81 -1.90
CA SER A 111 -13.45 -10.95 -1.01
C SER A 111 -12.47 -10.67 0.13
N HIS A 112 -11.62 -9.65 -0.02
CA HIS A 112 -10.62 -9.27 0.96
C HIS A 112 -10.67 -7.76 1.19
N PRO A 113 -10.59 -7.29 2.45
CA PRO A 113 -10.53 -5.85 2.71
C PRO A 113 -9.27 -5.24 2.10
N VAL A 114 -9.46 -4.13 1.37
CA VAL A 114 -8.39 -3.35 0.75
C VAL A 114 -8.31 -2.00 1.47
N MET A 115 -7.12 -1.64 1.92
CA MET A 115 -6.82 -0.34 2.51
C MET A 115 -5.82 0.40 1.61
N THR A 116 -6.00 1.70 1.42
CA THR A 116 -5.23 2.47 0.43
C THR A 116 -4.62 3.72 1.05
N ALA A 117 -3.47 4.13 0.51
CA ALA A 117 -2.98 5.50 0.59
C ALA A 117 -3.33 6.26 -0.71
N GLY A 118 -3.15 7.57 -0.71
CA GLY A 118 -3.22 8.38 -1.93
C GLY A 118 -1.81 8.73 -2.44
N GLY A 119 -1.61 8.65 -3.75
CA GLY A 119 -0.38 9.04 -4.44
C GLY A 119 -0.52 10.32 -5.27
N ASN A 120 0.44 10.61 -6.15
CA ASN A 120 0.40 11.82 -6.98
C ASN A 120 -0.71 11.73 -8.02
N HIS A 121 -1.02 10.53 -8.53
CA HIS A 121 -2.07 10.33 -9.52
C HIS A 121 -3.47 10.48 -8.94
N GLU A 122 -3.61 10.59 -7.62
CA GLU A 122 -4.89 10.94 -6.98
C GLU A 122 -5.09 12.44 -6.75
N VAL A 123 -4.04 13.28 -6.87
CA VAL A 123 -4.11 14.74 -6.62
C VAL A 123 -3.80 15.58 -7.85
N SER A 124 -2.85 15.14 -8.65
CA SER A 124 -2.38 15.82 -9.85
C SER A 124 -3.37 15.62 -11.01
N TYR A 125 -3.05 16.17 -12.18
CA TYR A 125 -3.82 15.95 -13.42
C TYR A 125 -5.31 16.30 -13.34
N GLY A 126 -5.70 17.17 -12.40
CA GLY A 126 -7.08 17.59 -12.19
C GLY A 126 -7.90 16.66 -11.27
N GLU A 127 -7.32 15.61 -10.71
CA GLU A 127 -8.01 14.66 -9.83
C GLU A 127 -8.38 15.28 -8.48
N ALA A 128 -7.48 16.09 -7.89
CA ALA A 128 -7.71 16.87 -6.67
C ALA A 128 -8.33 16.05 -5.51
N TRP A 129 -7.97 14.77 -5.39
CA TRP A 129 -8.50 13.78 -4.45
C TRP A 129 -9.98 13.43 -4.61
N ILE A 130 -10.68 13.95 -5.62
CA ILE A 130 -12.13 13.79 -5.78
C ILE A 130 -12.47 12.33 -6.04
N GLY A 131 -11.82 11.70 -7.02
CA GLY A 131 -12.01 10.29 -7.34
C GLY A 131 -11.66 9.37 -6.16
N TYR A 132 -10.51 9.62 -5.53
CA TYR A 132 -10.04 8.87 -4.36
C TYR A 132 -11.03 8.93 -3.19
N ASN A 133 -11.38 10.13 -2.73
CA ASN A 133 -12.24 10.32 -1.55
C ASN A 133 -13.67 9.84 -1.76
N ALA A 134 -14.18 9.88 -3.00
CA ALA A 134 -15.50 9.37 -3.31
C ALA A 134 -15.57 7.84 -3.30
N ARG A 135 -14.49 7.15 -3.71
CA ARG A 135 -14.49 5.70 -4.00
C ARG A 135 -13.84 4.85 -2.93
N TYR A 136 -12.88 5.38 -2.18
CA TYR A 136 -12.06 4.62 -1.23
C TYR A 136 -12.13 5.24 0.17
N PRO A 137 -13.24 5.05 0.90
CA PRO A 137 -13.37 5.53 2.28
C PRO A 137 -12.49 4.71 3.22
N MET A 138 -11.56 5.39 3.88
CA MET A 138 -10.62 4.85 4.86
C MET A 138 -11.04 5.20 6.30
N PRO A 139 -10.57 4.46 7.33
CA PRO A 139 -11.00 4.60 8.72
C PRO A 139 -10.42 5.83 9.43
N HIS A 140 -10.39 6.98 8.75
CA HIS A 140 -9.83 8.22 9.29
C HIS A 140 -10.60 8.71 10.52
N ARG A 141 -11.94 8.57 10.53
CA ARG A 141 -12.75 9.00 11.68
C ARG A 141 -12.48 8.13 12.91
N GLU A 142 -12.41 6.81 12.72
CA GLU A 142 -12.09 5.85 13.78
C GLU A 142 -10.67 6.04 14.34
N SER A 143 -9.77 6.63 13.56
CA SER A 143 -8.41 6.99 13.99
C SER A 143 -8.26 8.46 14.42
N ASN A 144 -9.36 9.18 14.64
CA ASN A 144 -9.37 10.60 15.02
C ASN A 144 -8.59 11.52 14.06
N SER A 145 -8.49 11.12 12.79
CA SER A 145 -8.04 11.95 11.69
C SER A 145 -9.22 12.73 11.09
N ARG A 146 -8.95 13.96 10.67
CA ARG A 146 -9.92 14.81 9.97
C ARG A 146 -9.92 14.64 8.45
N SER A 147 -9.08 13.74 7.92
CA SER A 147 -8.85 13.57 6.50
C SER A 147 -8.79 12.09 6.14
N ASN A 148 -9.46 11.72 5.06
CA ASN A 148 -9.37 10.38 4.48
C ASN A 148 -7.95 10.01 3.99
N LEU A 149 -7.06 11.01 3.86
CA LEU A 149 -5.72 10.86 3.28
C LEU A 149 -4.66 10.40 4.29
N TRP A 150 -4.94 10.46 5.60
CA TRP A 150 -4.07 9.89 6.63
C TRP A 150 -4.93 9.30 7.75
N TRP A 151 -4.63 8.08 8.15
CA TRP A 151 -5.49 7.28 9.02
C TRP A 151 -4.69 6.16 9.66
N SER A 152 -5.22 5.57 10.73
CA SER A 152 -4.66 4.37 11.33
C SER A 152 -5.72 3.32 11.61
N ARG A 153 -5.29 2.07 11.74
CA ARG A 153 -6.16 0.94 12.09
C ARG A 153 -5.35 -0.20 12.66
N GLU A 154 -5.84 -0.80 13.73
CA GLU A 154 -5.29 -2.05 14.23
C GLU A 154 -5.92 -3.26 13.51
N VAL A 155 -5.09 -4.20 13.08
CA VAL A 155 -5.49 -5.47 12.46
C VAL A 155 -4.65 -6.59 13.07
N GLY A 156 -5.27 -7.44 13.88
CA GLY A 156 -4.54 -8.44 14.68
C GLY A 156 -3.42 -7.78 15.49
N PRO A 157 -2.18 -8.29 15.41
CA PRO A 157 -1.05 -7.78 16.18
C PRO A 157 -0.36 -6.56 15.53
N ALA A 158 -0.95 -5.98 14.47
CA ALA A 158 -0.37 -4.84 13.77
C ALA A 158 -1.18 -3.55 14.02
N HIS A 159 -0.48 -2.46 14.32
CA HIS A 159 -0.97 -1.09 14.16
C HIS A 159 -0.52 -0.58 12.79
N LEU A 160 -1.50 -0.30 11.93
CA LEU A 160 -1.26 0.22 10.58
C LEU A 160 -1.48 1.74 10.60
N THR A 161 -0.54 2.49 10.04
CA THR A 161 -0.64 3.95 9.89
C THR A 161 -0.40 4.32 8.43
N SER A 162 -1.30 5.07 7.81
CA SER A 162 -1.16 5.60 6.45
C SER A 162 -0.96 7.10 6.49
N LEU A 163 0.02 7.60 5.73
CA LEU A 163 0.39 9.01 5.62
C LEU A 163 0.22 9.51 4.19
N CYS A 164 -0.17 10.77 4.06
CA CYS A 164 -0.29 11.48 2.80
C CYS A 164 1.01 12.22 2.49
N SER A 165 1.78 11.70 1.53
CA SER A 165 3.02 12.31 1.04
C SER A 165 2.82 13.68 0.38
N TYR A 166 1.63 13.93 -0.17
CA TYR A 166 1.27 15.16 -0.89
C TYR A 166 0.47 16.16 -0.05
N CYS A 167 0.38 15.92 1.27
CA CYS A 167 -0.27 16.81 2.23
C CYS A 167 0.79 17.51 3.08
N ALA A 168 0.42 18.60 3.76
CA ALA A 168 1.33 19.27 4.67
C ALA A 168 1.82 18.30 5.77
N TYR A 169 3.14 18.13 5.89
CA TYR A 169 3.79 17.19 6.82
C TYR A 169 4.78 17.85 7.78
N HIS A 170 4.96 19.16 7.71
CA HIS A 170 5.86 19.90 8.61
C HIS A 170 5.27 20.01 10.03
N PRO A 171 6.11 20.22 11.06
CA PRO A 171 5.64 20.48 12.42
C PRO A 171 4.54 21.56 12.48
N GLY A 172 3.45 21.29 13.19
CA GLY A 172 2.27 22.15 13.24
C GLY A 172 1.21 21.89 12.15
N SER A 173 1.50 21.06 11.15
CA SER A 173 0.47 20.62 10.19
C SER A 173 -0.54 19.66 10.83
N LEU A 174 -1.77 19.62 10.30
CA LEU A 174 -2.82 18.71 10.82
C LEU A 174 -2.40 17.23 10.81
N GLN A 175 -1.68 16.81 9.77
CA GLN A 175 -1.18 15.45 9.64
C GLN A 175 -0.05 15.18 10.64
N TYR A 176 0.89 16.10 10.81
CA TYR A 176 2.01 15.94 11.73
C TYR A 176 1.52 15.83 13.19
N GLU A 177 0.63 16.73 13.59
CA GLU A 177 0.04 16.72 14.94
C GLU A 177 -0.81 15.47 15.18
N TRP A 178 -1.50 14.97 14.15
CA TRP A 178 -2.21 13.70 14.23
C TRP A 178 -1.25 12.52 14.40
N LEU A 179 -0.17 12.46 13.61
CA LEU A 179 0.84 11.39 13.68
C LEU A 179 1.47 11.32 15.07
N LEU A 180 1.81 12.46 15.69
CA LEU A 180 2.31 12.50 17.06
C LEU A 180 1.36 11.80 18.05
N ARG A 181 0.05 12.07 17.94
CA ARG A 181 -0.97 11.46 18.81
C ARG A 181 -1.20 9.99 18.50
N ASP A 182 -1.16 9.60 17.23
CA ASP A 182 -1.32 8.21 16.81
C ASP A 182 -0.17 7.36 17.36
N MET A 183 1.08 7.78 17.14
CA MET A 183 2.28 7.09 17.62
C MET A 183 2.32 6.98 19.15
N ALA A 184 1.87 8.00 19.88
CA ALA A 184 1.80 7.98 21.33
C ALA A 184 0.74 7.00 21.89
N GLN A 185 -0.23 6.57 21.08
CA GLN A 185 -1.29 5.64 21.48
C GLN A 185 -0.96 4.18 21.16
N VAL A 186 0.10 3.91 20.40
CA VAL A 186 0.49 2.55 20.03
C VAL A 186 0.87 1.76 21.29
N ASN A 187 0.13 0.68 21.55
CA ASN A 187 0.41 -0.24 22.63
C ASN A 187 1.09 -1.51 22.10
N ARG A 188 2.43 -1.56 22.16
CA ARG A 188 3.24 -2.67 21.62
C ARG A 188 3.01 -4.01 22.31
N THR A 189 2.39 -4.08 23.49
CA THR A 189 2.00 -5.37 24.10
C THR A 189 0.75 -5.95 23.47
N ARG A 190 -0.06 -5.14 22.79
CA ARG A 190 -1.29 -5.53 22.08
C ARG A 190 -1.06 -5.62 20.58
N THR A 191 -0.36 -4.64 20.02
CA THR A 191 0.03 -4.55 18.61
C THR A 191 1.54 -4.40 18.50
N PRO A 192 2.31 -5.49 18.66
CA PRO A 192 3.77 -5.43 18.64
C PRO A 192 4.35 -5.00 17.29
N TRP A 193 3.59 -5.10 16.20
CA TRP A 193 4.02 -4.67 14.87
C TRP A 193 3.46 -3.29 14.55
N LEU A 194 4.31 -2.37 14.14
CA LEU A 194 3.95 -1.02 13.68
C LEU A 194 4.40 -0.86 12.22
N ILE A 195 3.42 -0.76 11.32
CA ILE A 195 3.63 -0.69 9.88
C ILE A 195 3.11 0.65 9.36
N VAL A 196 3.98 1.40 8.71
CA VAL A 196 3.64 2.71 8.13
C VAL A 196 3.57 2.60 6.62
N THR A 197 2.51 3.15 6.02
CA THR A 197 2.35 3.31 4.58
C THR A 197 2.45 4.79 4.24
N LEU A 198 3.19 5.10 3.20
CA LEU A 198 3.28 6.42 2.58
C LEU A 198 3.46 6.19 1.07
N HIS A 199 3.29 7.19 0.23
CA HIS A 199 3.42 6.96 -1.22
C HIS A 199 4.88 7.16 -1.70
N VAL A 200 5.46 8.33 -1.40
CA VAL A 200 6.81 8.70 -1.91
C VAL A 200 7.91 8.14 -0.99
N PRO A 201 8.73 7.17 -1.43
CA PRO A 201 9.68 6.46 -0.58
C PRO A 201 10.74 7.39 0.04
N PHE A 202 11.00 7.22 1.35
CA PHE A 202 12.09 7.94 2.03
C PHE A 202 13.47 7.51 1.55
N TYR A 203 13.59 6.27 1.08
CA TYR A 203 14.82 5.66 0.59
C TYR A 203 14.51 4.84 -0.67
N HIS A 204 15.13 5.21 -1.78
CA HIS A 204 15.16 4.46 -3.03
C HIS A 204 16.45 4.81 -3.78
N SER A 205 16.99 3.87 -4.57
CA SER A 205 18.27 4.01 -5.27
C SER A 205 18.10 4.08 -6.79
N ASN A 206 16.91 4.48 -7.23
CA ASN A 206 16.64 4.79 -8.63
C ASN A 206 17.22 6.17 -9.01
N SER A 207 17.61 6.36 -10.27
CA SER A 207 18.12 7.65 -10.75
C SER A 207 17.00 8.67 -11.02
N ALA A 208 15.75 8.21 -11.13
CA ALA A 208 14.56 9.06 -11.13
C ALA A 208 14.01 9.25 -9.71
N HIS A 209 13.19 10.29 -9.52
CA HIS A 209 12.52 10.65 -8.26
C HIS A 209 13.43 10.97 -7.07
N VAL A 210 14.72 11.23 -7.34
CA VAL A 210 15.74 11.48 -6.31
C VAL A 210 15.34 12.65 -5.41
N ASP A 211 15.36 12.41 -4.10
CA ASP A 211 15.09 13.39 -3.04
C ASP A 211 13.67 13.98 -3.03
N GLU A 212 12.69 13.43 -3.75
CA GLU A 212 11.30 13.92 -3.73
C GLU A 212 10.67 13.86 -2.32
N ALA A 213 11.01 12.84 -1.53
CA ALA A 213 10.56 12.71 -0.13
C ALA A 213 11.45 13.46 0.89
N ALA A 214 12.48 14.21 0.47
CA ALA A 214 13.47 14.75 1.39
C ALA A 214 12.86 15.63 2.50
N GLY A 215 11.85 16.44 2.17
CA GLY A 215 11.15 17.29 3.14
C GLY A 215 10.30 16.50 4.13
N MET A 216 9.56 15.49 3.65
CA MET A 216 8.74 14.64 4.52
C MET A 216 9.61 13.77 5.42
N ARG A 217 10.68 13.18 4.88
CA ARG A 217 11.65 12.41 5.65
C ARG A 217 12.27 13.27 6.75
N ALA A 218 12.73 14.49 6.43
CA ALA A 218 13.29 15.41 7.42
C ALA A 218 12.30 15.77 8.53
N SER A 219 10.99 15.81 8.23
CA SER A 219 9.96 16.15 9.21
C SER A 219 9.56 14.95 10.08
N MET A 220 9.35 13.78 9.47
CA MET A 220 8.63 12.66 10.09
C MET A 220 9.51 11.45 10.43
N GLU A 221 10.67 11.26 9.82
CA GLU A 221 11.53 10.09 10.05
C GLU A 221 11.88 9.92 11.53
N GLY A 222 12.18 11.02 12.23
CA GLY A 222 12.47 11.00 13.66
C GLY A 222 11.29 10.51 14.52
N LEU A 223 10.05 10.86 14.14
CA LEU A 223 8.85 10.39 14.84
C LEU A 223 8.64 8.88 14.65
N LEU A 224 8.79 8.42 13.40
CA LEU A 224 8.64 7.01 13.06
C LEU A 224 9.72 6.15 13.75
N TYR A 225 10.96 6.63 13.76
CA TYR A 225 12.06 5.98 14.48
C TYR A 225 11.81 5.94 15.99
N ALA A 226 11.38 7.06 16.60
CA ALA A 226 11.10 7.12 18.03
C ALA A 226 9.94 6.21 18.46
N ALA A 227 8.94 6.00 17.60
CA ALA A 227 7.85 5.06 17.82
C ALA A 227 8.24 3.58 17.61
N GLY A 228 9.44 3.35 17.07
CA GLY A 228 9.95 2.02 16.74
C GLY A 228 9.18 1.37 15.58
N VAL A 229 8.85 2.12 14.53
CA VAL A 229 8.24 1.56 13.31
C VAL A 229 9.10 0.42 12.78
N ASP A 230 8.47 -0.71 12.46
CA ASP A 230 9.18 -1.92 12.00
C ASP A 230 9.36 -1.93 10.49
N VAL A 231 8.32 -1.52 9.75
CA VAL A 231 8.29 -1.52 8.29
C VAL A 231 7.65 -0.24 7.76
N VAL A 232 8.29 0.37 6.77
CA VAL A 232 7.71 1.44 5.95
C VAL A 232 7.44 0.88 4.55
N LEU A 233 6.18 0.93 4.13
CA LEU A 233 5.72 0.58 2.80
C LEU A 233 5.54 1.85 1.96
N ALA A 234 6.09 1.83 0.75
CA ALA A 234 6.00 2.90 -0.23
C ALA A 234 5.67 2.37 -1.64
N GLY A 235 5.34 3.30 -2.53
CA GLY A 235 5.09 3.10 -3.96
C GLY A 235 5.94 4.07 -4.79
N HIS A 236 5.34 4.73 -5.77
CA HIS A 236 5.86 5.88 -6.53
C HIS A 236 7.01 5.56 -7.50
N VAL A 237 8.08 4.93 -7.01
CA VAL A 237 9.18 4.47 -7.86
C VAL A 237 8.77 3.12 -8.43
N HIS A 238 8.64 3.00 -9.75
CA HIS A 238 8.10 1.81 -10.42
C HIS A 238 9.10 0.65 -10.51
N ALA A 239 9.48 0.15 -9.35
CA ALA A 239 10.39 -0.97 -9.18
C ALA A 239 10.21 -1.55 -7.77
N PHE A 240 10.69 -2.77 -7.56
CA PHE A 240 10.83 -3.29 -6.21
C PHE A 240 12.18 -2.88 -5.62
N GLU A 241 12.19 -2.35 -4.40
CA GLU A 241 13.42 -2.15 -3.63
C GLU A 241 13.18 -2.40 -2.14
N ARG A 242 14.14 -3.07 -1.50
CA ARG A 242 14.16 -3.30 -0.05
C ARG A 242 15.48 -2.81 0.53
N THR A 243 15.38 -1.99 1.56
CA THR A 243 16.56 -1.51 2.29
C THR A 243 16.99 -2.49 3.39
N HIS A 244 18.21 -2.32 3.89
CA HIS A 244 18.51 -2.67 5.29
C HIS A 244 17.70 -1.78 6.24
N PRO A 245 17.57 -2.10 7.54
CA PRO A 245 17.03 -1.16 8.53
C PRO A 245 17.71 0.22 8.42
N MET A 246 16.93 1.32 8.30
CA MET A 246 17.46 2.66 8.00
C MET A 246 17.11 3.70 9.05
N HIS A 247 18.03 4.63 9.30
CA HIS A 247 17.76 5.90 9.96
C HIS A 247 18.79 6.95 9.54
N GLU A 248 18.36 8.19 9.28
CA GLU A 248 19.24 9.32 8.92
C GLU A 248 20.20 9.02 7.76
N ARG A 249 19.66 8.42 6.69
CA ARG A 249 20.40 7.99 5.48
C ARG A 249 21.52 6.97 5.74
N ARG A 250 21.44 6.20 6.82
CA ARG A 250 22.43 5.16 7.15
C ARG A 250 21.76 3.87 7.63
N PRO A 251 22.39 2.70 7.39
CA PRO A 251 21.96 1.47 8.03
C PRO A 251 21.95 1.60 9.56
N ASN A 252 20.82 1.31 10.19
CA ASN A 252 20.62 1.34 11.62
C ASN A 252 19.69 0.18 12.03
N ARG A 253 20.22 -0.75 12.83
CA ARG A 253 19.52 -1.97 13.29
C ARG A 253 18.19 -1.74 14.03
N CYS A 254 17.95 -0.53 14.55
CA CYS A 254 16.71 -0.15 15.24
C CYS A 254 15.76 0.67 14.35
N GLY A 255 16.18 1.04 13.14
CA GLY A 255 15.34 1.72 12.18
C GLY A 255 14.40 0.77 11.43
N PRO A 256 13.35 1.28 10.79
CA PRO A 256 12.47 0.47 9.97
C PRO A 256 13.18 -0.08 8.73
N VAL A 257 12.71 -1.24 8.26
CA VAL A 257 12.97 -1.68 6.89
C VAL A 257 12.03 -0.91 5.95
N HIS A 258 12.58 -0.35 4.87
CA HIS A 258 11.78 0.32 3.84
C HIS A 258 11.57 -0.64 2.66
N LEU A 259 10.32 -0.74 2.22
CA LEU A 259 9.87 -1.51 1.07
C LEU A 259 9.25 -0.54 0.06
N ASN A 260 9.87 -0.43 -1.10
CA ASN A 260 9.30 0.22 -2.26
C ASN A 260 8.63 -0.84 -3.13
N LEU A 261 7.31 -0.75 -3.28
CA LEU A 261 6.48 -1.68 -4.07
C LEU A 261 5.69 -0.94 -5.16
N GLY A 262 6.31 0.08 -5.77
CA GLY A 262 5.70 0.84 -6.88
C GLY A 262 5.61 0.07 -8.20
N ASP A 263 5.87 -1.23 -8.15
CA ASP A 263 5.93 -2.15 -9.26
C ASP A 263 4.59 -2.86 -9.54
N GLY A 264 3.45 -2.23 -9.24
CA GLY A 264 2.13 -2.83 -9.39
C GLY A 264 1.74 -3.15 -10.83
N GLY A 265 2.36 -2.51 -11.82
CA GLY A 265 2.14 -2.76 -13.25
C GLY A 265 1.39 -1.66 -13.99
N ASN A 266 1.45 -0.41 -13.52
CA ASN A 266 0.82 0.69 -14.22
C ASN A 266 1.41 0.92 -15.63
N ARG A 267 0.76 1.80 -16.38
CA ARG A 267 1.05 2.07 -17.79
C ARG A 267 2.33 2.85 -18.06
N GLU A 268 2.96 3.42 -17.03
CA GLU A 268 4.19 4.19 -17.18
C GLU A 268 5.43 3.31 -17.22
N GLY A 269 5.27 2.01 -16.92
CA GLY A 269 6.34 1.04 -16.98
C GLY A 269 7.26 1.09 -15.76
N THR A 270 8.37 0.37 -15.86
CA THR A 270 9.39 0.26 -14.81
C THR A 270 10.33 1.46 -14.79
N THR A 271 10.70 1.92 -13.60
CA THR A 271 11.63 3.04 -13.46
C THR A 271 13.08 2.55 -13.58
N LEU A 272 13.80 3.04 -14.58
CA LEU A 272 15.22 2.78 -14.83
C LEU A 272 15.90 4.06 -15.34
N PRO A 273 17.23 4.23 -15.21
CA PRO A 273 18.21 3.29 -14.64
C PRO A 273 18.42 3.49 -13.12
N TRP A 274 19.06 2.50 -12.49
CA TRP A 274 19.47 2.56 -11.09
C TRP A 274 20.73 3.41 -10.87
N LEU A 275 20.92 3.93 -9.66
CA LEU A 275 22.19 4.52 -9.24
C LEU A 275 23.30 3.44 -9.26
N HIS A 276 24.47 3.80 -9.77
CA HIS A 276 25.65 2.93 -9.82
C HIS A 276 26.89 3.60 -9.21
N PRO A 277 27.61 2.93 -8.29
CA PRO A 277 27.32 1.62 -7.70
C PRO A 277 26.03 1.61 -6.85
N ALA A 278 25.51 0.42 -6.56
CA ALA A 278 24.39 0.28 -5.63
C ALA A 278 24.79 0.84 -4.25
N PRO A 279 23.98 1.70 -3.61
CA PRO A 279 24.27 2.13 -2.25
C PRO A 279 24.25 0.95 -1.27
N ASP A 280 25.16 0.93 -0.30
CA ASP A 280 25.31 -0.18 0.67
C ASP A 280 24.05 -0.43 1.51
N TRP A 281 23.13 0.54 1.60
CA TRP A 281 21.87 0.39 2.32
C TRP A 281 20.76 -0.29 1.49
N SER A 282 20.89 -0.37 0.17
CA SER A 282 19.95 -1.07 -0.72
C SER A 282 20.24 -2.56 -0.67
N ALA A 283 19.45 -3.33 0.08
CA ALA A 283 19.68 -4.75 0.27
C ALA A 283 19.24 -5.59 -0.95
N PHE A 284 18.21 -5.16 -1.67
CA PHE A 284 17.75 -5.76 -2.93
C PHE A 284 16.98 -4.73 -3.75
N ARG A 285 17.15 -4.74 -5.08
CA ARG A 285 16.42 -3.86 -6.00
C ARG A 285 16.25 -4.52 -7.36
N GLU A 286 15.09 -4.36 -7.98
CA GLU A 286 14.79 -4.95 -9.29
C GLU A 286 13.72 -4.15 -10.04
N GLY A 287 13.97 -3.87 -11.32
CA GLY A 287 12.98 -3.29 -12.22
C GLY A 287 12.15 -4.41 -12.85
N SER A 288 11.05 -4.78 -12.22
CA SER A 288 10.09 -5.80 -12.67
C SER A 288 8.78 -5.56 -11.93
N PHE A 289 7.66 -6.08 -12.43
CA PHE A 289 6.36 -5.96 -11.78
C PHE A 289 6.13 -7.07 -10.76
N GLY A 290 5.43 -6.75 -9.67
CA GLY A 290 5.27 -7.68 -8.57
C GLY A 290 4.38 -7.20 -7.44
N VAL A 291 4.26 -8.07 -6.44
CA VAL A 291 3.49 -7.83 -5.22
C VAL A 291 4.21 -8.42 -4.01
N GLY A 292 4.04 -7.80 -2.84
CA GLY A 292 4.59 -8.25 -1.57
C GLY A 292 3.60 -9.05 -0.73
N GLY A 293 4.12 -9.97 0.09
CA GLY A 293 3.40 -10.63 1.17
C GLY A 293 4.18 -10.51 2.47
N LEU A 294 3.57 -9.98 3.51
CA LEU A 294 4.16 -9.87 4.85
C LEU A 294 3.39 -10.77 5.82
N THR A 295 4.03 -11.85 6.27
CA THR A 295 3.47 -12.77 7.25
C THR A 295 4.10 -12.50 8.62
N LEU A 296 3.31 -11.99 9.56
CA LEU A 296 3.70 -11.88 10.95
C LEU A 296 3.61 -13.27 11.59
N ILE A 297 4.74 -13.80 12.07
CA ILE A 297 4.82 -15.16 12.65
C ILE A 297 4.54 -15.13 14.16
N ASN A 298 5.03 -14.10 14.84
CA ASN A 298 4.79 -13.82 16.26
C ASN A 298 5.18 -12.35 16.54
N ALA A 299 5.25 -11.95 17.81
CA ALA A 299 5.57 -10.58 18.21
C ALA A 299 6.97 -10.06 17.84
N THR A 300 7.87 -10.92 17.35
CA THR A 300 9.28 -10.60 17.08
C THR A 300 9.79 -11.06 15.72
N HIS A 301 9.06 -11.94 15.03
CA HIS A 301 9.45 -12.49 13.74
C HIS A 301 8.36 -12.30 12.69
N ALA A 302 8.76 -11.82 11.52
CA ALA A 302 7.94 -11.74 10.33
C ALA A 302 8.73 -12.21 9.10
N ILE A 303 8.01 -12.67 8.08
CA ILE A 303 8.57 -13.07 6.79
C ILE A 303 7.98 -12.15 5.73
N PHE A 304 8.84 -11.45 5.01
CA PHE A 304 8.46 -10.71 3.82
C PHE A 304 8.91 -11.47 2.57
N ASN A 305 8.00 -11.68 1.63
CA ASN A 305 8.29 -12.23 0.31
C ASN A 305 7.79 -11.26 -0.76
N TRP A 306 8.66 -10.90 -1.69
CA TRP A 306 8.24 -10.27 -2.94
C TRP A 306 8.04 -11.35 -4.01
N SER A 307 6.97 -11.25 -4.78
CA SER A 307 6.68 -12.14 -5.89
C SER A 307 6.55 -11.34 -7.17
N ARG A 308 7.46 -11.60 -8.10
CA ARG A 308 7.37 -11.12 -9.47
C ARG A 308 6.11 -11.64 -10.16
N THR A 309 5.45 -10.79 -10.93
CA THR A 309 4.21 -11.08 -11.67
C THR A 309 4.37 -10.88 -13.17
N ALA A 310 5.23 -9.95 -13.58
CA ALA A 310 5.57 -9.69 -14.97
C ALA A 310 6.90 -8.95 -15.08
N CYS A 311 7.51 -8.93 -16.26
CA CYS A 311 8.67 -8.13 -16.58
C CYS A 311 8.42 -7.21 -17.77
N GLU A 312 9.08 -6.07 -17.73
CA GLU A 312 9.30 -5.21 -18.88
C GLU A 312 10.79 -5.29 -19.24
N THR A 313 11.13 -5.58 -20.49
CA THR A 313 12.53 -5.66 -20.89
C THR A 313 13.00 -4.29 -21.36
N GLN A 314 14.20 -3.87 -20.95
CA GLN A 314 14.82 -2.62 -21.41
C GLN A 314 14.99 -2.52 -22.94
N TYR A 315 14.90 -3.65 -23.65
CA TYR A 315 15.05 -3.73 -25.11
C TYR A 315 13.72 -3.73 -25.86
N ALA A 316 12.60 -3.93 -25.16
CA ALA A 316 11.25 -3.91 -25.71
C ALA A 316 10.25 -3.47 -24.62
N PRO A 317 10.22 -2.17 -24.26
CA PRO A 317 9.32 -1.66 -23.22
C PRO A 317 7.83 -1.85 -23.56
N ASP A 318 7.49 -1.90 -24.85
CA ASP A 318 6.11 -2.21 -25.30
C ASP A 318 5.72 -3.69 -25.12
N HIS A 319 6.66 -4.57 -24.74
CA HIS A 319 6.43 -6.00 -24.54
C HIS A 319 6.48 -6.37 -23.05
N ILE A 320 5.30 -6.55 -22.45
CA ILE A 320 5.15 -7.09 -21.10
C ILE A 320 5.21 -8.62 -21.16
N ASP A 321 6.26 -9.22 -20.58
CA ASP A 321 6.32 -10.66 -20.35
C ASP A 321 5.57 -11.01 -19.06
N LEU A 322 4.44 -11.70 -19.18
CA LEU A 322 3.64 -12.15 -18.03
C LEU A 322 4.19 -13.44 -17.39
N SER A 323 5.32 -13.96 -17.87
CA SER A 323 6.07 -15.03 -17.21
C SER A 323 6.72 -14.50 -15.93
N PRO A 324 6.48 -15.11 -14.75
CA PRO A 324 7.14 -14.71 -13.52
C PRO A 324 8.65 -15.04 -13.52
N LEU A 325 9.09 -15.93 -14.40
CA LEU A 325 10.50 -16.31 -14.55
C LEU A 325 11.27 -15.30 -15.40
N CYS A 326 10.58 -14.61 -16.32
CA CYS A 326 11.18 -13.69 -17.28
C CYS A 326 12.37 -14.30 -18.04
N GLU A 327 12.25 -15.59 -18.39
CA GLU A 327 13.17 -16.30 -19.25
C GLU A 327 12.77 -16.01 -20.71
N SER A 328 13.39 -15.00 -21.31
CA SER A 328 13.32 -14.72 -22.75
C SER A 328 14.35 -15.53 -23.53
#